data_AF-A0A920BJ64-F1
#
_entry.id   AF-A0A920BJ64-F1
#
_cell.length_a   1.000
_cell.length_b   1.000
_cell.length_c   1.000
_cell.angle_alpha   90.00
_cell.angle_beta   90.00
_cell.angle_gamma   90.00
#
_symmetry.space_group_name_H-M   'P 1'
#
loop_
_entity.id
_entity.type
_entity.pdbx_description
1 polymer ?
#
loop_
_entity_poly.entity_id
_entity_poly.type
_entity_poly.pdbx_seq_one_letter_code
_entity_poly.pdbx_strand_id
1 'polypeptide(L)' 'MNQENLKDLIKSVVDSSADIGLAFDGDADRVFLIDETGMPLSGSITTAIVAKVSLINNRMQPLSIT' A
#
# COMPACT_ATOMS: atom_id res chain seq x y z
N MET A 1 -11.74 7.72 -3.28
CA MET A 1 -11.18 8.52 -2.17
C MET A 1 -10.88 9.92 -2.70
N ASN A 2 -11.38 10.98 -2.05
CA ASN A 2 -10.97 12.35 -2.40
C ASN A 2 -9.68 12.69 -1.61
N GLN A 3 -8.82 13.57 -2.10
CA GLN A 3 -7.60 13.98 -1.36
C GLN A 3 -7.92 14.49 0.05
N GLU A 4 -9.09 15.11 0.21
CA GLU A 4 -9.62 15.55 1.50
C GLU A 4 -9.65 14.44 2.56
N ASN A 5 -9.91 13.18 2.17
CA ASN A 5 -10.03 12.06 3.12
C ASN A 5 -8.67 11.57 3.65
N LEU A 6 -7.55 11.97 3.04
CA LEU A 6 -6.21 11.54 3.43
C LEU A 6 -5.44 12.62 4.20
N LYS A 7 -5.96 13.85 4.29
CA LYS A 7 -5.26 15.00 4.89
C LYS A 7 -4.75 14.72 6.31
N ASP A 8 -5.61 14.15 7.15
CA ASP A 8 -5.27 13.88 8.55
C ASP A 8 -4.23 12.77 8.67
N LEU A 9 -4.33 11.72 7.83
CA LEU A 9 -3.33 10.65 7.77
C LEU A 9 -1.97 11.19 7.30
N ILE A 10 -1.95 11.97 6.22
CA ILE A 10 -0.71 12.56 5.68
C ILE A 10 -0.04 13.43 6.74
N LYS A 11 -0.82 14.30 7.41
CA LYS A 11 -0.32 15.13 8.51
C LYS A 11 0.25 14.28 9.64
N SER A 12 -0.46 13.23 10.05
CA SER A 12 0.00 12.32 11.11
C SER A 12 1.33 11.65 10.75
N VAL A 13 1.50 11.19 9.51
CA VAL A 13 2.74 10.54 9.06
C VAL A 13 3.92 11.51 9.17
N VAL A 14 3.79 12.71 8.61
CA VAL A 14 4.85 13.72 8.61
C VAL A 14 5.15 14.23 10.02
N ASP A 15 4.12 14.56 10.81
CA ASP A 15 4.28 15.10 12.17
C ASP A 15 4.92 14.08 13.13
N SER A 16 4.67 12.79 12.93
CA SER A 16 5.26 11.71 13.74
C SER A 16 6.56 11.15 13.18
N SER A 17 6.99 11.56 11.99
CA SER A 17 8.10 10.94 11.25
C SER A 17 7.92 9.42 11.11
N ALA A 18 6.68 8.98 10.84
CA ALA A 18 6.36 7.58 10.64
C ALA A 18 6.92 7.07 9.31
N ASP A 19 7.33 5.80 9.28
CA ASP A 19 7.86 5.17 8.05
C ASP A 19 6.77 4.95 6.98
N ILE A 20 5.51 4.77 7.39
CA ILE A 20 4.39 4.51 6.48
C ILE A 20 3.04 4.86 7.10
N GLY A 21 2.11 5.33 6.28
CA GLY A 21 0.69 5.49 6.62
C GLY A 21 -0.21 4.52 5.87
N LEU A 22 -1.26 4.04 6.53
CA LEU A 22 -2.26 3.13 5.98
C LEU A 22 -3.67 3.68 6.23
N ALA A 23 -4.47 3.82 5.17
CA ALA A 23 -5.91 4.06 5.27
C ALA A 23 -6.68 2.96 4.56
N PHE A 24 -7.82 2.58 5.15
CA PHE A 24 -8.77 1.65 4.56
C PHE A 24 -10.05 2.38 4.15
N ASP A 25 -10.81 1.82 3.22
CA ASP A 25 -12.17 2.25 2.98
C ASP A 25 -13.17 1.56 3.92
N GLY A 26 -14.48 1.81 3.73
CA GLY A 26 -15.51 1.48 4.73
C GLY A 26 -15.67 -0.01 5.04
N ASP A 27 -15.44 -0.89 4.07
CA ASP A 27 -15.45 -2.36 4.21
C ASP A 27 -14.04 -2.97 4.20
N ALA A 28 -13.00 -2.11 4.13
CA ALA A 28 -11.59 -2.46 4.23
C ALA A 28 -11.08 -3.46 3.18
N ASP A 29 -11.71 -3.51 2.01
CA ASP A 29 -11.21 -4.28 0.87
C ASP A 29 -10.15 -3.51 0.07
N ARG A 30 -10.05 -2.19 0.27
CA ARG A 30 -9.02 -1.32 -0.31
C ARG A 30 -8.13 -0.71 0.77
N VAL A 31 -6.85 -0.61 0.44
CA VAL A 31 -5.84 0.08 1.24
C VAL A 31 -5.17 1.19 0.43
N PHE A 32 -4.94 2.32 1.08
CA PHE A 32 -4.22 3.48 0.55
C PHE A 32 -2.95 3.67 1.37
N LEU A 33 -1.80 3.66 0.70
CA LEU A 33 -0.48 3.81 1.31
C LEU A 33 -0.01 5.27 1.19
N ILE A 34 0.56 5.79 2.27
CA ILE A 34 1.28 7.07 2.31
C ILE A 34 2.73 6.77 2.69
N ASP A 35 3.69 7.28 1.94
CA ASP A 35 5.11 7.18 2.29
C ASP A 35 5.51 8.17 3.39
N GLU A 36 6.73 8.08 3.89
CA GLU A 36 7.26 8.89 4.98
C GLU A 36 7.26 10.40 4.69
N THR A 37 7.22 10.78 3.41
CA THR A 37 7.18 12.19 2.98
C THR A 37 5.75 12.74 2.91
N GLY A 38 4.74 11.90 3.18
CA GLY A 38 3.34 12.26 3.06
C GLY A 38 2.79 12.07 1.64
N MET A 39 3.52 11.40 0.74
CA MET A 39 3.08 11.19 -0.63
C MET A 39 2.21 9.92 -0.74
N PRO A 40 1.00 10.02 -1.32
CA PRO A 40 0.19 8.84 -1.59
C PRO A 40 0.81 7.98 -2.69
N LEU A 41 0.90 6.67 -2.44
CA LEU A 41 1.31 5.72 -3.46
C LEU A 41 0.12 5.28 -4.32
N SER A 42 0.39 5.01 -5.60
CA SER A 42 -0.63 4.49 -6.51
C SER A 42 -1.02 3.05 -6.14
N GLY A 43 -2.24 2.65 -6.50
CA GLY A 43 -2.69 1.27 -6.38
C GLY A 43 -1.79 0.29 -7.15
N SER A 44 -1.24 0.69 -8.30
CA SER A 44 -0.31 -0.14 -9.08
C SER A 44 0.98 -0.47 -8.31
N ILE A 45 1.53 0.50 -7.57
CA ILE A 45 2.70 0.26 -6.70
C ILE A 45 2.32 -0.71 -5.58
N THR A 46 1.16 -0.51 -4.95
CA THR A 46 0.63 -1.41 -3.91
C THR A 46 0.54 -2.85 -4.43
N THR A 47 -0.06 -3.05 -5.60
CA THR A 47 -0.16 -4.36 -6.26
C THR A 47 1.21 -4.96 -6.56
N ALA A 48 2.16 -4.16 -7.06
CA ALA A 48 3.51 -4.64 -7.35
C ALA A 48 4.25 -5.12 -6.09
N ILE A 49 4.10 -4.41 -4.96
CA ILE A 49 4.66 -4.82 -3.66
C ILE A 49 4.07 -6.16 -3.22
N VAL A 50 2.73 -6.29 -3.23
CA VAL A 50 2.04 -7.53 -2.86
C VAL A 50 2.45 -8.68 -3.76
N ALA A 51 2.51 -8.47 -5.08
CA ALA A 51 2.95 -9.49 -6.03
C ALA A 51 4.38 -9.93 -5.74
N LYS A 52 5.32 -9.00 -5.53
CA LYS A 52 6.71 -9.31 -5.21
C LYS A 52 6.82 -10.15 -3.94
N VAL A 53 6.14 -9.75 -2.86
CA VAL A 53 6.12 -10.49 -1.58
C VAL A 53 5.50 -11.88 -1.77
N SER A 54 4.40 -11.98 -2.52
CA SER A 54 3.72 -13.26 -2.78
C SER A 54 4.62 -14.22 -3.54
N LEU A 55 5.36 -13.74 -4.55
CA LEU A 55 6.30 -14.56 -5.34
C LEU A 55 7.50 -15.04 -4.50
N ILE A 56 7.99 -14.20 -3.57
CA ILE A 56 9.10 -14.56 -2.67
C ILE A 56 8.63 -15.61 -1.65
N ASN A 57 7.46 -15.40 -1.05
CA ASN A 57 6.94 -16.28 0.00
C ASN A 57 6.44 -17.61 -0.55
N ASN A 58 6.01 -17.64 -1.81
CA ASN A 58 5.41 -18.80 -2.44
C ASN A 58 6.33 -19.31 -3.54
N ARG A 59 7.52 -19.85 -3.18
CA ARG A 59 8.50 -20.46 -4.13
C ARG A 59 7.75 -21.05 -5.30
N MET A 60 7.79 -20.34 -6.43
CA MET A 60 6.93 -20.60 -7.58
C MET A 60 6.94 -22.09 -7.89
N GLN A 61 5.80 -22.76 -7.73
CA GLN A 61 5.62 -24.09 -8.31
C GLN A 61 5.97 -23.93 -9.79
N PRO A 62 6.94 -24.70 -10.33
CA PRO A 62 7.32 -24.55 -11.72
C PRO A 62 6.08 -24.69 -12.59
N LEU A 63 5.89 -23.76 -13.53
CA LEU A 63 4.77 -23.77 -14.45
C LEU A 63 4.91 -25.05 -15.29
N SER A 64 4.13 -26.08 -14.97
CA SER A 64 4.12 -27.32 -15.73
C SER A 64 3.29 -27.09 -16.99
N ILE A 65 3.97 -26.75 -18.08
CA ILE A 65 3.37 -26.70 -19.41
C ILE A 65 3.39 -28.14 -19.94
N THR A 66 2.24 -28.80 -19.98
CA THR A 66 2.01 -30.06 -20.70
C THR A 66 1.21 -29.76 -21.96
#